data_AF-A0A7K1L5E6-F1
#
_entry.id   AF-A0A7K1L5E6-F1
#
_cell.length_a   1.000
_cell.length_b   1.000
_cell.length_c   1.000
_cell.angle_alpha   90.00
_cell.angle_beta   90.00
_cell.angle_gamma   90.00
#
_symmetry.space_group_name_H-M   'P 1'
#
loop_
_entity.id
_entity.type
_entity.pdbx_description
1 polymer ?
#
loop_
_entity_poly.entity_id
_entity_poly.type
_entity_poly.pdbx_seq_one_letter_code
_entity_poly.pdbx_strand_id
1 'polypeptide(L)' 'MSDAEPGPEPGEIRFRDDGTLEAFDGTAWAPYRPPEDDGLAAMPIFKHAAPGAQHER' A
#
# COMPACT_ATOMS: atom_id res chain seq x y z
N MET A 1 -6.08 10.07 -30.64
CA MET A 1 -6.93 9.67 -29.51
C MET A 1 -6.22 10.17 -28.28
N SER A 2 -6.81 11.12 -27.54
CA SER A 2 -6.21 11.58 -26.29
C SER A 2 -6.49 10.50 -25.26
N ASP A 3 -5.44 9.75 -24.92
CA ASP A 3 -5.42 8.81 -23.80
C ASP A 3 -5.46 9.67 -22.52
N ALA A 4 -6.67 10.03 -22.11
CA ALA A 4 -6.86 10.63 -20.81
C ALA A 4 -6.61 9.50 -19.81
N GLU A 5 -5.53 9.61 -19.02
CA GLU A 5 -5.30 8.66 -17.96
C GLU A 5 -6.58 8.53 -17.12
N PRO A 6 -7.00 7.29 -16.79
CA PRO A 6 -8.16 7.10 -15.95
C PRO A 6 -7.96 7.91 -14.66
N GLY A 7 -9.02 8.62 -14.25
CA GLY A 7 -8.99 9.32 -12.98
C GLY A 7 -8.69 8.34 -11.83
N PRO A 8 -8.15 8.84 -10.70
CA PRO A 8 -7.79 7.99 -9.59
C PRO A 8 -8.98 7.18 -9.09
N GLU A 9 -8.73 5.93 -8.72
CA GLU A 9 -9.76 5.04 -8.18
C GLU A 9 -9.92 5.25 -6.66
N PRO A 10 -11.14 5.12 -6.09
CA PRO A 10 -11.32 5.16 -4.64
C PRO A 10 -10.43 4.14 -3.94
N GLY A 11 -9.63 4.59 -2.98
CA GLY A 11 -8.64 3.77 -2.27
C GLY A 11 -7.23 3.79 -2.89
N GLU A 12 -7.04 4.47 -4.02
CA GLU A 12 -5.69 4.72 -4.57
C GLU A 12 -4.85 5.53 -3.58
N ILE A 13 -3.58 5.14 -3.43
CA ILE A 13 -2.62 5.76 -2.52
C ILE A 13 -1.51 6.42 -3.33
N ARG A 14 -1.17 7.67 -2.99
CA ARG A 14 -0.04 8.39 -3.59
C ARG A 14 0.90 8.98 -2.54
N PHE A 15 2.14 9.18 -2.97
CA PHE A 15 3.15 9.90 -2.20
C PHE A 15 3.18 11.38 -2.61
N ARG A 16 3.20 12.27 -1.61
CA ARG A 16 3.46 13.70 -1.78
C ARG A 16 4.96 13.98 -1.65
N ASP A 17 5.41 15.11 -2.20
CA ASP A 17 6.81 15.56 -2.13
C ASP A 17 7.28 15.87 -0.69
N ASP A 18 6.36 16.13 0.24
CA ASP A 18 6.63 16.34 1.66
C ASP A 18 6.80 15.01 2.44
N GLY A 19 6.69 13.87 1.76
CA GLY A 19 6.77 12.54 2.36
C GLY A 19 5.47 12.06 3.00
N THR A 20 4.37 12.81 2.86
CA THR A 20 3.06 12.34 3.33
C THR A 20 2.39 11.41 2.32
N LEU A 21 1.53 10.54 2.83
CA LEU A 21 0.67 9.67 2.03
C LEU A 21 -0.73 10.26 1.95
N GLU A 22 -1.36 10.14 0.79
CA GLU A 22 -2.77 10.47 0.61
C GLU A 22 -3.53 9.32 -0.03
N ALA A 23 -4.79 9.17 0.35
CA ALA A 23 -5.74 8.25 -0.24
C ALA A 23 -6.83 9.01 -0.99
N PHE A 24 -7.21 8.55 -2.17
CA PHE A 24 -8.35 9.09 -2.90
C PHE A 24 -9.66 8.54 -2.31
N ASP A 25 -10.53 9.40 -1.79
CA ASP A 25 -11.81 9.01 -1.20
C ASP A 25 -12.93 8.77 -2.24
N GLY A 26 -12.60 8.89 -3.53
CA GLY A 26 -13.54 8.86 -4.65
C GLY A 26 -13.98 10.25 -5.13
N THR A 27 -13.66 11.30 -4.37
CA THR A 27 -13.96 12.70 -4.66
C THR A 27 -12.70 13.57 -4.59
N ALA A 28 -11.88 13.39 -3.57
CA ALA A 28 -10.67 14.15 -3.31
C ALA A 28 -9.57 13.28 -2.68
N TRP A 29 -8.35 13.80 -2.74
CA TRP A 29 -7.21 13.23 -2.02
C TRP A 29 -7.24 13.71 -0.56
N ALA A 30 -7.27 12.77 0.37
CA ALA A 30 -7.24 13.02 1.81
C ALA A 30 -5.99 12.41 2.44
N PRO A 31 -5.46 12.95 3.55
CA PRO A 31 -4.32 12.38 4.25
C PRO A 31 -4.57 10.92 4.62
N TYR A 32 -3.71 10.02 4.17
CA TYR A 32 -3.78 8.61 4.52
C TYR A 32 -3.33 8.45 5.97
N ARG A 33 -4.27 8.05 6.82
CA ARG A 33 -3.96 7.57 8.17
C ARG A 33 -4.06 6.06 8.11
N PRO A 34 -2.94 5.31 8.28
CA PRO A 34 -3.09 3.89 8.53
C PRO A 34 -3.99 3.73 9.76
N PRO A 35 -4.88 2.73 9.79
CA PRO A 35 -5.56 2.39 11.03
C PRO A 35 -4.49 2.28 12.11
N GLU A 36 -4.71 2.95 13.25
CA GLU A 36 -3.81 2.85 14.40
C GLU A 36 -3.52 1.37 14.60
N ASP A 37 -2.24 1.01 14.60
CA ASP A 37 -1.74 -0.36 14.56
C ASP A 37 -2.49 -1.22 15.59
N ASP A 38 -3.54 -1.94 15.15
CA ASP A 38 -4.31 -2.91 15.94
C ASP A 38 -3.46 -4.18 16.16
N GLY A 39 -2.16 -4.02 16.46
CA GLY A 39 -1.23 -5.10 16.79
C GLY A 39 -0.64 -5.86 15.60
N LEU A 40 -0.65 -5.31 14.38
CA LEU A 40 0.00 -5.93 13.22
C LEU A 40 1.51 -5.70 13.15
N ALA A 41 2.09 -4.94 14.08
CA ALA A 41 3.52 -4.99 14.40
C ALA A 41 4.06 -6.42 14.70
N ALA A 42 3.20 -7.43 14.85
CA ALA A 42 3.55 -8.84 15.03
C ALA A 42 3.62 -9.67 13.73
N MET A 43 3.23 -9.15 12.57
CA MET A 43 3.37 -9.91 11.31
C MET A 43 4.51 -9.32 10.48
N PRO A 44 5.65 -10.03 10.33
CA PRO A 44 6.72 -9.59 9.44
C PRO A 44 6.22 -9.72 7.99
N ILE A 45 5.59 -8.66 7.47
CA ILE A 45 5.24 -8.56 6.06
C ILE A 45 6.56 -8.32 5.31
N PHE A 46 6.93 -9.30 4.48
CA PHE A 46 8.14 -9.38 3.66
C PHE A 46 9.46 -9.68 4.37
N LYS A 47 9.72 -10.98 4.57
CA LYS A 47 10.99 -11.54 4.09
C LYS A 47 10.66 -12.49 2.95
N HIS A 48 10.62 -11.97 1.72
CA HIS A 48 10.81 -12.83 0.54
C HIS A 48 12.19 -13.47 0.67
N ALA A 49 12.20 -14.68 1.22
CA ALA A 49 13.29 -15.65 1.11
C ALA A 49 12.66 -17.04 1.06
N ALA A 50 12.02 -17.39 -0.06
CA ALA A 50 12.09 -18.77 -0.54
C ALA A 50 13.40 -18.87 -1.35
N PRO A 51 14.17 -19.98 -1.35
CA PRO A 51 13.71 -21.36 -1.18
C PRO A 51 14.57 -22.23 -0.22
N GLY A 52 13.94 -23.17 0.47
CA GLY A 52 14.64 -24.12 1.34
C GLY A 52 13.83 -25.37 1.62
N ALA A 53 13.29 -26.00 0.57
CA ALA A 53 12.84 -27.37 0.68
C ALA A 53 14.08 -28.28 0.85
N GLN A 54 14.35 -28.76 2.07
CA GLN A 54 15.05 -30.02 2.27
C GLN A 54 14.29 -30.90 3.25
N HIS A 55 13.81 -31.98 2.66
CA HIS A 55 13.26 -33.21 3.20
C HIS A 55 14.04 -33.67 4.45
N GLU A 56 13.38 -33.81 5.59
CA GLU A 56 13.93 -34.54 6.74
C GLU A 56 13.82 -36.04 6.45
N ARG A 57 14.90 -36.77 6.75
CA ARG A 57 15.13 -38.17 6.39
C ARG A 57 14.71 -39.11 7.52
#